data_AF-A0A3B3D937-F1
#
_entry.id   AF-A0A3B3D937-F1
#
_cell.length_a   1.000
_cell.length_b   1.000
_cell.length_c   1.000
_cell.angle_alpha   90.00
_cell.angle_beta   90.00
_cell.angle_gamma   90.00
#
_symmetry.space_group_name_H-M   'P 1'
#
loop_
_entity.id
_entity.type
_entity.pdbx_description
1 polymer ?
#
loop_
_entity_poly.entity_id
_entity_poly.type
_entity_poly.pdbx_seq_one_letter_code
_entity_poly.pdbx_strand_id
1 'polypeptide(L)'
;MKSYSSRDSDNIKVKQAIDEDYKHTGYDRGHLNPNSFQCNNGREATFTLTNCVPMDACFNRVHWKEWEAAVVGILREQDPTGTAYLVTGAVPSPINKIPRQGIFDNPGERDFNRVSVPTHIWTGVCYIHPVDPEESFSFGFIGVNVPHGSIQVKTIEDLTNHLSSRYASNNLKIFEDDCTFQNNKRKSERVVKRLHNTVQQPMGNRLTMTPEVMNTLQTSLSLSDDEGTRYPAKRVKITDIKVDFIYDSVQTWLRGMEIMKLTAGLACVLSTPFAGPVRDELRRKRQTSQELVCRIAPEVLDGCATSCLFNDAARDYYCSTGSMTERCSPTYSNIAVNGQRCKSDHTCGRHGYDYYWCNTDRSWQFCSPPLPLGKTKSGKFCSSKRNCAKYGYSNCWCNLDDGSWDYCTR
;
A
#
# COMPACT_ATOMS: atom_id res chain seq x y z
N MET A 1 -5.09 -34.15 6.64
CA MET A 1 -5.32 -33.49 7.95
C MET A 1 -6.31 -34.32 8.74
N LYS A 2 -5.97 -34.73 9.97
CA LYS A 2 -6.93 -35.43 10.84
C LYS A 2 -8.05 -34.46 11.20
N SER A 3 -9.30 -34.88 11.02
CA SER A 3 -10.47 -34.13 11.48
C SER A 3 -10.58 -34.28 12.99
N TYR A 4 -10.52 -33.16 13.72
CA TYR A 4 -10.73 -33.12 15.17
C TYR A 4 -12.23 -33.15 15.49
N SER A 5 -12.60 -33.76 16.61
CA SER A 5 -13.98 -33.70 17.11
C SER A 5 -14.30 -32.28 17.59
N SER A 6 -15.59 -31.90 17.64
CA SER A 6 -15.98 -30.55 18.13
C SER A 6 -15.50 -30.30 19.56
N ARG A 7 -15.52 -31.32 20.43
CA ARG A 7 -15.03 -31.25 21.81
C ARG A 7 -13.52 -31.02 21.90
N ASP A 8 -12.74 -31.55 20.96
CA ASP A 8 -11.29 -31.31 20.92
C ASP A 8 -11.01 -29.87 20.46
N SER A 9 -11.80 -29.37 19.50
CA SER A 9 -11.68 -27.99 19.02
C SER A 9 -11.98 -26.97 20.11
N ASP A 10 -13.00 -27.20 20.94
CA ASP A 10 -13.37 -26.31 22.04
C ASP A 10 -12.28 -26.22 23.13
N ASN A 11 -11.62 -27.33 23.45
CA ASN A 11 -10.50 -27.34 24.41
C ASN A 11 -9.25 -26.65 23.85
N ILE A 12 -8.97 -26.84 22.56
CA ILE A 12 -7.82 -26.23 21.87
C ILE A 12 -8.01 -24.71 21.75
N LYS A 13 -9.24 -24.26 21.44
CA LYS A 13 -9.65 -22.86 21.34
C LYS A 13 -9.27 -22.04 22.58
N VAL A 14 -9.18 -22.62 23.76
CA VAL A 14 -8.87 -21.85 24.98
C VAL A 14 -7.43 -21.33 24.98
N LYS A 15 -6.50 -22.05 24.32
CA LYS A 15 -5.05 -21.80 24.45
C LYS A 15 -4.37 -21.37 23.16
N GLN A 16 -4.97 -21.65 22.01
CA GLN A 16 -4.40 -21.34 20.70
C GLN A 16 -5.47 -21.05 19.66
N ALA A 17 -5.04 -20.49 18.54
CA ALA A 17 -5.90 -20.27 17.39
C ALA A 17 -6.30 -21.61 16.73
N ILE A 18 -7.48 -21.62 16.12
CA ILE A 18 -7.95 -22.70 15.24
C ILE A 18 -8.19 -22.18 13.83
N ASP A 19 -8.32 -23.07 12.84
CA ASP A 19 -8.53 -22.65 11.43
C ASP A 19 -9.77 -21.76 11.26
N GLU A 20 -10.81 -22.02 12.05
CA GLU A 20 -12.03 -21.21 12.05
C GLU A 20 -11.77 -19.76 12.44
N ASP A 21 -10.75 -19.45 13.25
CA ASP A 21 -10.45 -18.06 13.65
C ASP A 21 -9.96 -17.20 12.46
N TYR A 22 -9.41 -17.83 11.41
CA TYR A 22 -8.85 -17.16 10.24
C TYR A 22 -9.82 -17.06 9.05
N LYS A 23 -10.89 -17.87 9.02
CA LYS A 23 -11.83 -17.89 7.89
C LYS A 23 -12.54 -16.54 7.71
N HIS A 24 -12.58 -16.09 6.45
CA HIS A 24 -13.24 -14.86 6.00
C HIS A 24 -12.75 -13.57 6.68
N THR A 25 -11.52 -13.56 7.21
CA THR A 25 -10.96 -12.39 7.90
C THR A 25 -10.15 -11.46 7.00
N GLY A 26 -9.75 -11.94 5.81
CA GLY A 26 -8.80 -11.25 4.93
C GLY A 26 -7.34 -11.36 5.36
N TYR A 27 -7.06 -11.89 6.55
CA TYR A 27 -5.70 -12.12 7.05
C TYR A 27 -5.18 -13.50 6.64
N ASP A 28 -3.89 -13.54 6.34
CA ASP A 28 -3.16 -14.79 6.15
C ASP A 28 -2.73 -15.39 7.50
N ARG A 29 -2.52 -16.71 7.49
CA ARG A 29 -1.71 -17.42 8.48
C ARG A 29 -0.24 -17.12 8.20
N GLY A 30 0.24 -15.96 8.68
CA GLY A 30 1.62 -15.53 8.51
C GLY A 30 2.55 -16.34 9.42
N HIS A 31 3.58 -16.95 8.85
CA HIS A 31 4.47 -17.86 9.58
C HIS A 31 5.50 -17.05 10.38
N LEU A 32 5.74 -17.42 11.64
CA LEU A 32 6.81 -16.84 12.45
C LEU A 32 8.14 -17.58 12.24
N ASN A 33 8.15 -18.90 12.33
CA ASN A 33 9.25 -19.74 11.83
C ASN A 33 8.93 -20.15 10.37
N PRO A 34 9.53 -19.50 9.36
CA PRO A 34 9.20 -19.72 7.97
C PRO A 34 9.65 -21.10 7.49
N ASN A 35 8.81 -21.73 6.69
CA ASN A 35 9.10 -23.01 6.03
C ASN A 35 10.40 -22.97 5.20
N SER A 36 10.77 -21.80 4.68
CA SER A 36 11.99 -21.60 3.87
C SER A 36 13.29 -21.81 4.66
N PHE A 37 13.27 -21.68 5.99
CA PHE A 37 14.42 -21.96 6.86
C PHE A 37 14.51 -23.43 7.30
N GLN A 38 13.49 -24.26 7.00
CA GLN A 38 13.39 -25.63 7.49
C GLN A 38 13.57 -26.68 6.37
N CYS A 39 14.02 -27.87 6.77
CA CYS A 39 14.17 -29.05 5.92
C CYS A 39 13.38 -30.24 6.51
N ASN A 40 12.97 -31.18 5.64
CA ASN A 40 12.33 -32.45 6.04
C ASN A 40 11.13 -32.25 7.00
N ASN A 41 11.02 -33.08 8.04
CA ASN A 41 9.92 -33.07 9.01
C ASN A 41 9.78 -31.74 9.77
N GLY A 42 10.84 -30.92 9.84
CA GLY A 42 10.79 -29.58 10.42
C GLY A 42 9.84 -28.65 9.67
N ARG A 43 9.59 -28.92 8.37
CA ARG A 43 8.64 -28.16 7.55
C ARG A 43 7.21 -28.34 8.02
N GLU A 44 6.82 -29.56 8.40
CA GLU A 44 5.44 -29.84 8.84
C GLU A 44 5.08 -29.05 10.10
N ALA A 45 6.03 -28.91 11.03
CA ALA A 45 5.84 -28.13 12.25
C ALA A 45 5.60 -26.63 11.98
N THR A 46 6.12 -26.10 10.86
CA THR A 46 5.92 -24.68 10.51
C THR A 46 4.48 -24.34 10.16
N PHE A 47 3.68 -25.31 9.69
CA PHE A 47 2.27 -25.09 9.32
C PHE A 47 1.30 -25.19 10.51
N THR A 48 1.82 -25.34 11.74
CA THR A 48 1.01 -25.32 12.95
C THR A 48 0.55 -23.90 13.29
N LEU A 49 -0.67 -23.74 13.81
CA LEU A 49 -1.21 -22.42 14.17
C LEU A 49 -0.49 -21.78 15.36
N THR A 50 0.22 -22.57 16.18
CA THR A 50 1.14 -22.06 17.21
C THR A 50 2.34 -21.32 16.63
N ASN A 51 2.62 -21.50 15.33
CA ASN A 51 3.67 -20.80 14.59
C ASN A 51 3.11 -19.69 13.68
N CYS A 52 1.83 -19.34 13.81
CA CYS A 52 1.19 -18.37 12.93
C CYS A 52 0.63 -17.18 13.71
N VAL A 53 0.68 -16.02 13.07
CA VAL A 53 -0.05 -14.82 13.49
C VAL A 53 -0.85 -14.27 12.31
N PRO A 54 -1.95 -13.53 12.55
CA PRO A 54 -2.68 -12.85 11.48
C PRO A 54 -1.79 -11.80 10.81
N MET A 55 -1.37 -12.05 9.58
CA MET A 55 -0.61 -11.07 8.79
C MET A 55 -1.46 -10.58 7.63
N ASP A 56 -1.37 -9.29 7.33
CA ASP A 56 -2.02 -8.75 6.14
C ASP A 56 -1.54 -9.51 4.89
N ALA A 57 -2.46 -9.86 3.99
CA ALA A 57 -2.14 -10.71 2.85
C ALA A 57 -1.11 -10.09 1.89
N CYS A 58 -1.14 -8.77 1.68
CA CYS A 58 -0.17 -8.08 0.84
C CYS A 58 1.18 -7.98 1.56
N PHE A 59 1.17 -7.67 2.85
CA PHE A 59 2.39 -7.67 3.66
C PHE A 59 3.07 -9.04 3.67
N ASN A 60 2.33 -10.10 4.00
CA ASN A 60 2.84 -11.47 4.12
C ASN A 60 3.36 -12.03 2.78
N ARG A 61 2.53 -11.99 1.73
CA ARG A 61 2.80 -12.69 0.46
C ARG A 61 3.85 -11.99 -0.41
N VAL A 62 4.04 -10.69 -0.21
CA VAL A 62 4.93 -9.85 -1.03
C VAL A 62 6.08 -9.35 -0.18
N HIS A 63 5.82 -8.37 0.69
CA HIS A 63 6.88 -7.64 1.37
C HIS A 63 7.68 -8.54 2.33
N TRP A 64 7.01 -9.17 3.30
CA TRP A 64 7.66 -10.03 4.28
C TRP A 64 8.38 -11.22 3.62
N LYS A 65 7.74 -11.87 2.65
CA LYS A 65 8.34 -12.96 1.86
C LYS A 65 9.63 -12.56 1.13
N GLU A 66 9.68 -11.36 0.54
CA GLU A 66 10.88 -10.85 -0.14
C GLU A 66 12.04 -10.66 0.85
N TRP A 67 11.75 -10.16 2.06
CA TRP A 67 12.74 -10.02 3.13
C TRP A 67 13.24 -11.38 3.63
N GLU A 68 12.35 -12.33 3.89
CA GLU A 68 12.72 -13.71 4.27
C GLU A 68 13.65 -14.34 3.22
N ALA A 69 13.28 -14.23 1.93
CA ALA A 69 14.07 -14.78 0.84
C ALA A 69 15.46 -14.16 0.73
N ALA A 70 15.58 -12.84 0.94
CA ALA A 70 16.87 -12.17 0.89
C ALA A 70 17.78 -12.54 2.06
N VAL A 71 17.21 -12.71 3.27
CA VAL A 71 17.96 -13.23 4.43
C VAL A 71 18.46 -14.65 4.17
N VAL A 72 17.60 -15.54 3.61
CA VAL A 72 18.04 -16.88 3.16
C VAL A 72 19.22 -16.77 2.19
N GLY A 73 19.11 -15.88 1.19
CA GLY A 73 20.16 -15.68 0.18
C GLY A 73 21.50 -15.30 0.81
N ILE A 74 21.49 -14.33 1.74
CA ILE A 74 22.69 -13.91 2.46
C ILE A 74 23.29 -15.06 3.27
N LEU A 75 22.47 -15.80 4.03
CA LEU A 75 22.95 -16.88 4.89
C LEU A 75 23.56 -18.03 4.08
N ARG A 76 23.03 -18.33 2.89
CA ARG A 76 23.55 -19.39 2.00
C ARG A 76 24.93 -19.08 1.41
N GLU A 77 25.32 -17.81 1.38
CA GLU A 77 26.63 -17.40 0.87
C GLU A 77 27.72 -17.40 1.95
N GLN A 78 27.35 -17.61 3.21
CA GLN A 78 28.31 -17.68 4.30
C GLN A 78 28.92 -19.08 4.38
N ASP A 79 29.99 -19.20 5.17
CA ASP A 79 30.64 -20.48 5.42
C ASP A 79 29.62 -21.50 5.97
N PRO A 80 29.46 -22.68 5.33
CA PRO A 80 28.50 -23.69 5.78
C PRO A 80 28.83 -24.31 7.14
N THR A 81 30.06 -24.10 7.66
CA THR A 81 30.47 -24.53 9.00
C THR A 81 30.07 -23.54 10.09
N GLY A 82 29.65 -22.33 9.73
CA GLY A 82 29.06 -21.36 10.66
C GLY A 82 27.62 -21.68 11.03
N THR A 83 27.15 -21.08 12.11
CA THR A 83 25.79 -21.30 12.64
C THR A 83 25.00 -20.01 12.63
N ALA A 84 23.80 -20.05 12.03
CA ALA A 84 22.84 -18.94 12.03
C ALA A 84 21.72 -19.19 13.04
N TYR A 85 21.52 -18.26 13.95
CA TYR A 85 20.42 -18.21 14.90
C TYR A 85 19.42 -17.14 14.46
N LEU A 86 18.16 -17.53 14.31
CA LEU A 86 17.09 -16.65 13.91
C LEU A 86 15.98 -16.67 14.97
N VAL A 87 15.55 -15.50 15.41
CA VAL A 87 14.46 -15.32 16.36
C VAL A 87 13.42 -14.42 15.71
N THR A 88 12.23 -14.92 15.48
CA THR A 88 11.12 -14.16 14.88
C THR A 88 9.98 -14.04 15.88
N GLY A 89 9.38 -12.85 15.94
CA GLY A 89 8.28 -12.57 16.83
C GLY A 89 7.33 -11.51 16.28
N ALA A 90 6.29 -11.21 17.05
CA ALA A 90 5.25 -10.28 16.67
C ALA A 90 4.80 -9.44 17.87
N VAL A 91 4.57 -8.15 17.65
CA VAL A 91 4.09 -7.22 18.67
C VAL A 91 2.55 -7.26 18.67
N PRO A 92 1.89 -7.88 19.67
CA PRO A 92 0.45 -8.06 19.66
C PRO A 92 -0.29 -6.73 19.75
N SER A 93 -1.45 -6.63 19.10
CA SER A 93 -2.37 -5.50 19.31
C SER A 93 -3.35 -5.82 20.44
N PRO A 94 -3.54 -4.90 21.41
CA PRO A 94 -4.56 -5.10 22.45
C PRO A 94 -5.99 -4.95 21.90
N ILE A 95 -6.16 -4.20 20.80
CA ILE A 95 -7.47 -3.80 20.29
C ILE A 95 -7.84 -4.59 19.03
N ASN A 96 -6.88 -4.86 18.15
CA ASN A 96 -7.16 -5.55 16.89
C ASN A 96 -7.14 -7.07 17.08
N LYS A 97 -8.30 -7.72 16.92
CA LYS A 97 -8.43 -9.18 17.00
C LYS A 97 -9.27 -9.71 15.86
N ILE A 98 -9.05 -10.97 15.52
CA ILE A 98 -9.86 -11.75 14.58
C ILE A 98 -10.47 -12.98 15.27
N PRO A 99 -11.58 -13.49 14.75
CA PRO A 99 -12.40 -12.88 13.72
C PRO A 99 -13.21 -11.70 14.25
N ARG A 100 -13.42 -10.67 13.43
CA ARG A 100 -14.28 -9.53 13.81
C ARG A 100 -15.71 -9.86 13.46
N GLN A 101 -16.64 -9.49 14.33
CA GLN A 101 -18.06 -9.65 14.07
C GLN A 101 -18.52 -8.63 13.01
N GLY A 102 -19.01 -9.12 11.88
CA GLY A 102 -19.63 -8.32 10.84
C GLY A 102 -21.09 -7.98 11.16
N ILE A 103 -21.63 -6.97 10.45
CA ILE A 103 -23.02 -6.50 10.60
C ILE A 103 -24.04 -7.60 10.21
N PHE A 104 -23.63 -8.52 9.33
CA PHE A 104 -24.46 -9.62 8.83
C PHE A 104 -24.17 -10.96 9.52
N ASP A 105 -23.24 -10.99 10.48
CA ASP A 105 -22.85 -12.22 11.15
C ASP A 105 -23.80 -12.54 12.31
N ASN A 106 -24.18 -13.81 12.44
CA ASN A 106 -24.97 -14.26 13.57
C ASN A 106 -24.07 -14.41 14.82
N PRO A 107 -24.40 -13.79 15.98
CA PRO A 107 -23.55 -13.83 17.18
C PRO A 107 -23.25 -15.24 17.72
N GLY A 108 -24.09 -16.23 17.40
CA GLY A 108 -23.92 -17.62 17.82
C GLY A 108 -23.20 -18.54 16.82
N GLU A 109 -22.77 -18.02 15.67
CA GLU A 109 -22.19 -18.83 14.59
C GLU A 109 -20.74 -19.23 14.86
N ARG A 110 -19.96 -18.36 15.50
CA ARG A 110 -18.57 -18.58 15.94
C ARG A 110 -18.20 -17.56 17.01
N ASP A 111 -17.23 -17.87 17.87
CA ASP A 111 -16.67 -16.83 18.75
C ASP A 111 -15.73 -15.89 18.01
N PHE A 112 -15.88 -14.61 18.33
CA PHE A 112 -15.17 -13.48 17.73
C PHE A 112 -14.08 -12.93 18.67
N ASN A 113 -13.18 -12.12 18.11
CA ASN A 113 -12.14 -11.38 18.81
C ASN A 113 -11.21 -12.27 19.66
N ARG A 114 -10.81 -13.42 19.11
CA ARG A 114 -10.01 -14.43 19.81
C ARG A 114 -8.51 -14.26 19.61
N VAL A 115 -8.08 -14.05 18.36
CA VAL A 115 -6.66 -14.02 17.97
C VAL A 115 -6.22 -12.59 17.75
N SER A 116 -5.18 -12.14 18.45
CA SER A 116 -4.62 -10.80 18.27
C SER A 116 -3.96 -10.66 16.91
N VAL A 117 -4.31 -9.59 16.18
CA VAL A 117 -3.60 -9.17 14.98
C VAL A 117 -2.41 -8.32 15.43
N PRO A 118 -1.16 -8.76 15.21
CA PRO A 118 0.00 -7.98 15.62
C PRO A 118 0.10 -6.66 14.84
N THR A 119 0.65 -5.64 15.50
CA THR A 119 0.97 -4.35 14.88
C THR A 119 2.25 -4.42 14.05
N HIS A 120 3.22 -5.21 14.51
CA HIS A 120 4.52 -5.37 13.88
C HIS A 120 4.98 -6.82 13.90
N ILE A 121 5.74 -7.21 12.89
CA ILE A 121 6.46 -8.48 12.81
C ILE A 121 7.96 -8.16 12.79
N TRP A 122 8.78 -8.96 13.46
CA TRP A 122 10.22 -8.72 13.51
C TRP A 122 11.02 -10.02 13.50
N THR A 123 12.25 -9.96 12.99
CA THR A 123 13.21 -11.06 13.02
C THR A 123 14.59 -10.54 13.41
N GLY A 124 15.23 -11.16 14.40
CA GLY A 124 16.63 -11.00 14.74
C GLY A 124 17.46 -12.14 14.12
N VAL A 125 18.62 -11.79 13.56
CA VAL A 125 19.54 -12.72 12.91
C VAL A 125 20.92 -12.58 13.57
N CYS A 126 21.51 -13.70 13.95
CA CYS A 126 22.84 -13.80 14.54
C CYS A 126 23.60 -14.94 13.84
N TYR A 127 24.62 -14.61 13.07
CA TYR A 127 25.48 -15.59 12.40
C TYR A 127 26.85 -15.62 13.08
N ILE A 128 27.25 -16.80 13.52
CA ILE A 128 28.53 -17.06 14.18
C ILE A 128 29.39 -17.91 13.25
N HIS A 129 30.49 -17.33 12.79
CA HIS A 129 31.51 -18.02 12.03
C HIS A 129 32.43 -18.81 13.00
N PRO A 130 32.84 -20.05 12.69
CA PRO A 130 33.39 -20.95 13.70
C PRO A 130 34.85 -20.68 14.04
N VAL A 131 35.60 -19.99 13.16
CA VAL A 131 37.05 -19.79 13.30
C VAL A 131 37.44 -18.32 13.27
N ASP A 132 36.83 -17.56 12.35
CA ASP A 132 37.07 -16.13 12.17
C ASP A 132 35.91 -15.30 12.75
N PRO A 133 36.07 -14.69 13.93
CA PRO A 133 35.08 -13.79 14.49
C PRO A 133 34.70 -12.68 13.52
N GLU A 134 35.60 -12.10 12.71
CA GLU A 134 35.33 -10.92 11.86
C GLU A 134 34.27 -11.18 10.76
N GLU A 135 34.07 -12.45 10.41
CA GLU A 135 33.06 -12.90 9.45
C GLU A 135 31.68 -13.16 10.10
N SER A 136 31.59 -13.10 11.43
CA SER A 136 30.33 -13.15 12.17
C SER A 136 29.58 -11.82 12.08
N PHE A 137 28.25 -11.87 12.00
CA PHE A 137 27.41 -10.67 11.90
C PHE A 137 26.05 -10.85 12.55
N SER A 138 25.43 -9.72 12.87
CA SER A 138 24.08 -9.67 13.43
C SER A 138 23.32 -8.46 12.93
N PHE A 139 22.01 -8.63 12.78
CA PHE A 139 21.08 -7.56 12.45
C PHE A 139 19.66 -7.99 12.77
N GLY A 140 18.77 -7.02 12.93
CA GLY A 140 17.34 -7.25 13.08
C GLY A 140 16.56 -6.49 12.01
N PHE A 141 15.34 -6.93 11.71
CA PHE A 141 14.40 -6.14 10.93
C PHE A 141 13.00 -6.23 11.50
N ILE A 142 12.26 -5.13 11.41
CA ILE A 142 10.90 -5.00 11.94
C ILE A 142 10.02 -4.31 10.89
N GLY A 143 8.82 -4.84 10.69
CA GLY A 143 7.86 -4.36 9.71
C GLY A 143 6.47 -4.11 10.29
N VAL A 144 5.78 -3.09 9.78
CA VAL A 144 4.39 -2.77 10.17
C VAL A 144 3.42 -3.72 9.45
N ASN A 145 2.51 -4.37 10.17
CA ASN A 145 1.60 -5.39 9.61
C ASN A 145 0.38 -4.76 8.89
N VAL A 146 0.62 -4.11 7.75
CA VAL A 146 -0.38 -3.46 6.88
C VAL A 146 0.01 -3.65 5.40
N PRO A 147 -0.91 -3.49 4.42
CA PRO A 147 -0.65 -3.84 3.01
C PRO A 147 0.63 -3.29 2.38
N HIS A 148 1.06 -2.10 2.80
CA HIS A 148 2.30 -1.45 2.35
C HIS A 148 3.22 -1.12 3.54
N GLY A 149 3.26 -2.02 4.53
CA GLY A 149 4.05 -1.86 5.73
C GLY A 149 5.52 -1.62 5.44
N SER A 150 6.08 -0.55 6.01
CA SER A 150 7.51 -0.29 5.95
C SER A 150 8.26 -1.34 6.78
N ILE A 151 9.37 -1.83 6.24
CA ILE A 151 10.28 -2.75 6.94
C ILE A 151 11.60 -2.02 7.14
N GLN A 152 12.04 -1.92 8.40
CA GLN A 152 13.27 -1.24 8.79
C GLN A 152 14.29 -2.26 9.29
N VAL A 153 15.54 -2.10 8.86
CA VAL A 153 16.68 -2.84 9.42
C VAL A 153 17.24 -2.06 10.59
N LYS A 154 17.60 -2.76 11.65
CA LYS A 154 18.13 -2.24 12.90
C LYS A 154 19.31 -3.10 13.35
N THR A 155 20.15 -2.55 14.21
CA THR A 155 21.06 -3.41 15.00
C THR A 155 20.22 -4.25 15.97
N ILE A 156 20.79 -5.34 16.51
CA ILE A 156 20.09 -6.12 17.54
C ILE A 156 19.79 -5.26 18.77
N GLU A 157 20.73 -4.42 19.19
CA GLU A 157 20.57 -3.48 20.29
C GLU A 157 19.36 -2.53 20.05
N ASP A 158 19.31 -1.89 18.89
CA ASP A 158 18.23 -0.96 18.54
C ASP A 158 16.88 -1.67 18.40
N LEU A 159 16.88 -2.91 17.86
CA LEU A 159 15.66 -3.70 17.78
C LEU A 159 15.16 -4.09 19.17
N THR A 160 16.04 -4.57 20.05
CA THR A 160 15.72 -4.89 21.44
C THR A 160 15.14 -3.68 22.16
N ASN A 161 15.77 -2.50 22.04
CA ASN A 161 15.29 -1.26 22.64
C ASN A 161 13.90 -0.86 22.12
N HIS A 162 13.70 -0.94 20.80
CA HIS A 162 12.40 -0.64 20.19
C HIS A 162 11.32 -1.65 20.64
N LEU A 163 11.65 -2.92 20.80
CA LEU A 163 10.68 -3.92 21.27
C LEU A 163 10.38 -3.76 22.76
N SER A 164 11.36 -3.43 23.59
CA SER A 164 11.18 -3.18 25.03
C SER A 164 10.13 -2.10 25.30
N SER A 165 10.14 -1.01 24.53
CA SER A 165 9.11 0.04 24.65
C SER A 165 7.72 -0.46 24.22
N ARG A 166 7.65 -1.28 23.18
CA ARG A 166 6.38 -1.82 22.63
C ARG A 166 5.74 -2.89 23.51
N TYR A 167 6.54 -3.73 24.16
CA TYR A 167 6.06 -4.76 25.08
C TYR A 167 5.91 -4.25 26.53
N ALA A 168 6.30 -3.00 26.81
CA ALA A 168 6.40 -2.46 28.17
C ALA A 168 7.22 -3.39 29.09
N SER A 169 8.33 -3.92 28.58
CA SER A 169 9.20 -4.86 29.29
C SER A 169 10.64 -4.35 29.30
N ASN A 170 11.20 -4.16 30.49
CA ASN A 170 12.57 -3.67 30.66
C ASN A 170 13.62 -4.80 30.61
N ASN A 171 13.18 -6.06 30.56
CA ASN A 171 14.05 -7.25 30.64
C ASN A 171 14.07 -8.04 29.33
N LEU A 172 13.58 -7.46 28.22
CA LEU A 172 13.59 -8.15 26.95
C LEU A 172 15.02 -8.24 26.42
N LYS A 173 15.45 -9.45 26.08
CA LYS A 173 16.68 -9.73 25.34
C LYS A 173 16.35 -10.70 24.21
N ILE A 174 16.72 -10.33 22.98
CA ILE A 174 16.54 -11.23 21.81
C ILE A 174 17.60 -12.34 21.86
N PHE A 175 18.85 -11.96 22.14
CA PHE A 175 19.97 -12.85 22.38
C PHE A 175 20.58 -12.50 23.74
N GLU A 176 21.13 -13.49 24.46
CA GLU A 176 21.62 -13.29 25.84
C GLU A 176 22.73 -12.22 25.94
N ASP A 177 23.60 -12.19 24.93
CA ASP A 177 24.75 -11.31 24.73
C ASP A 177 24.54 -10.25 23.63
N ASP A 178 23.28 -10.04 23.23
CA ASP A 178 22.85 -9.18 22.11
C ASP A 178 23.53 -9.52 20.76
N CYS A 179 24.16 -10.70 20.66
CA CYS A 179 24.98 -11.11 19.52
C CYS A 179 25.94 -9.99 19.09
N THR A 180 26.65 -9.42 20.07
CA THR A 180 27.58 -8.30 19.86
C THR A 180 29.00 -8.79 19.63
N PHE A 181 29.63 -8.26 18.58
CA PHE A 181 31.02 -8.56 18.26
C PHE A 181 31.80 -7.25 18.11
N GLN A 182 32.70 -6.96 19.06
CA GLN A 182 33.31 -5.62 19.20
C GLN A 182 34.08 -5.14 17.95
N ASN A 183 34.61 -6.04 17.11
CA ASN A 183 35.39 -5.71 15.91
C ASN A 183 34.60 -5.82 14.59
N ASN A 184 33.34 -6.28 14.60
CA ASN A 184 32.66 -6.73 13.37
C ASN A 184 31.59 -5.78 12.82
N LYS A 185 31.48 -4.55 13.36
CA LYS A 185 30.53 -3.54 12.86
C LYS A 185 30.58 -3.44 11.32
N ARG A 186 31.78 -3.56 10.73
CA ARG A 186 31.99 -3.53 9.28
C ARG A 186 31.35 -4.68 8.49
N LYS A 187 31.27 -5.90 9.02
CA LYS A 187 30.63 -7.03 8.31
C LYS A 187 29.11 -6.90 8.41
N SER A 188 28.57 -6.63 9.60
CA SER A 188 27.14 -6.36 9.80
C SER A 188 26.67 -5.20 8.91
N GLU A 189 27.39 -4.07 8.88
CA GLU A 189 27.08 -2.93 8.01
C GLU A 189 27.06 -3.31 6.52
N ARG A 190 28.05 -4.09 6.06
CA ARG A 190 28.10 -4.57 4.66
C ARG A 190 26.91 -5.46 4.32
N VAL A 191 26.56 -6.38 5.21
CA VAL A 191 25.41 -7.30 5.05
C VAL A 191 24.10 -6.52 5.05
N VAL A 192 23.90 -5.58 6.00
CA VAL A 192 22.72 -4.72 6.07
C VAL A 192 22.58 -3.86 4.81
N LYS A 193 23.68 -3.25 4.34
CA LYS A 193 23.69 -2.47 3.10
C LYS A 193 23.33 -3.32 1.88
N ARG A 194 23.82 -4.56 1.83
CA ARG A 194 23.46 -5.51 0.77
C ARG A 194 21.98 -5.89 0.82
N LEU A 195 21.46 -6.24 2.00
CA LEU A 195 20.05 -6.57 2.21
C LEU A 195 19.15 -5.41 1.75
N HIS A 196 19.51 -4.18 2.13
CA HIS A 196 18.82 -2.98 1.69
C HIS A 196 18.85 -2.82 0.16
N ASN A 197 20.00 -3.06 -0.48
CA ASN A 197 20.10 -3.01 -1.93
C ASN A 197 19.30 -4.12 -2.63
N THR A 198 19.23 -5.32 -2.07
CA THR A 198 18.50 -6.44 -2.69
C THR A 198 16.99 -6.31 -2.54
N VAL A 199 16.50 -5.78 -1.42
CA VAL A 199 15.06 -5.81 -1.09
C VAL A 199 14.38 -4.44 -1.20
N GLN A 200 15.07 -3.34 -0.84
CA GLN A 200 14.49 -2.00 -0.93
C GLN A 200 14.73 -1.30 -2.27
N GLN A 201 15.82 -1.59 -3.00
CA GLN A 201 15.97 -1.02 -4.36
C GLN A 201 14.91 -1.49 -5.36
N PRO A 202 14.37 -2.73 -5.32
CA PRO A 202 13.23 -3.10 -6.15
C PRO A 202 11.96 -2.27 -5.91
N MET A 203 11.73 -1.75 -4.68
CA MET A 203 10.66 -0.77 -4.44
C MET A 203 10.96 0.57 -5.12
N GLY A 204 12.22 1.01 -5.09
CA GLY A 204 12.73 2.13 -5.90
C GLY A 204 12.86 1.86 -7.40
N ASN A 205 12.55 0.64 -7.86
CA ASN A 205 12.36 0.31 -9.28
C ASN A 205 10.87 0.23 -9.64
N ARG A 206 9.97 -0.04 -8.67
CA ARG A 206 8.51 0.08 -8.82
C ARG A 206 8.06 1.54 -8.89
N LEU A 207 8.75 2.42 -8.16
CA LEU A 207 8.66 3.87 -8.28
C LEU A 207 9.93 4.30 -9.01
N THR A 208 9.89 4.92 -10.18
CA THR A 208 11.10 5.43 -10.86
C THR A 208 11.72 6.58 -10.06
N MET A 209 12.43 6.26 -8.97
CA MET A 209 13.08 7.21 -8.08
C MET A 209 14.57 7.24 -8.41
N THR A 210 15.19 8.42 -8.40
CA THR A 210 16.65 8.49 -8.47
C THR A 210 17.26 7.90 -7.20
N PRO A 211 18.47 7.31 -7.25
CA PRO A 211 19.17 6.79 -6.07
C PRO A 211 19.28 7.82 -4.94
N GLU A 212 19.41 9.10 -5.29
CA GLU A 212 19.47 10.23 -4.36
C GLU A 212 18.14 10.42 -3.61
N VAL A 213 17.01 10.48 -4.34
CA VAL A 213 15.67 10.67 -3.73
C VAL A 213 15.32 9.48 -2.83
N MET A 214 15.64 8.26 -3.27
CA MET A 214 15.47 7.03 -2.49
C MET A 214 16.26 7.08 -1.18
N ASN A 215 17.56 7.40 -1.26
CA ASN A 215 18.44 7.49 -0.11
C ASN A 215 18.00 8.60 0.87
N THR A 216 17.58 9.76 0.35
CA THR A 216 17.08 10.87 1.18
C THR A 216 15.78 10.49 1.90
N LEU A 217 14.81 9.88 1.21
CA LEU A 217 13.54 9.46 1.82
C LEU A 217 13.77 8.39 2.90
N GLN A 218 14.60 7.40 2.62
CA GLN A 218 14.90 6.31 3.55
C GLN A 218 15.66 6.80 4.79
N THR A 219 16.67 7.66 4.60
CA THR A 219 17.41 8.27 5.71
C THR A 219 16.47 9.13 6.57
N SER A 220 15.54 9.83 5.94
CA SER A 220 14.53 10.64 6.63
C SER A 220 13.60 9.77 7.49
N LEU A 221 13.14 8.63 6.96
CA LEU A 221 12.27 7.69 7.67
C LEU A 221 13.01 6.89 8.76
N SER A 222 14.28 6.55 8.55
CA SER A 222 15.06 5.79 9.54
C SER A 222 15.43 6.63 10.75
N LEU A 223 15.63 7.94 10.56
CA LEU A 223 15.97 8.89 11.62
C LEU A 223 14.75 9.52 12.30
N SER A 224 13.53 9.35 11.76
CA SER A 224 12.32 9.98 12.32
C SER A 224 11.66 9.22 13.47
N ASP A 225 12.00 7.93 13.67
CA ASP A 225 11.30 7.03 14.60
C ASP A 225 12.06 6.75 15.90
N ASP A 226 13.09 7.53 16.23
CA ASP A 226 13.85 7.30 17.47
C ASP A 226 13.25 8.10 18.64
N GLU A 227 12.36 7.47 19.40
CA GLU A 227 12.07 7.88 20.79
C GLU A 227 13.29 7.63 21.71
N GLY A 228 14.34 6.95 21.20
CA GLY A 228 15.62 6.73 21.85
C GLY A 228 16.56 7.93 21.74
N THR A 229 16.80 8.59 22.88
CA THR A 229 17.74 9.71 23.04
C THR A 229 19.17 9.37 22.57
N ARG A 230 19.62 9.85 21.39
CA ARG A 230 21.07 10.07 21.15
C ARG A 230 21.50 11.10 20.08
N TYR A 231 20.67 11.51 19.11
CA TYR A 231 21.03 12.50 18.07
C TYR A 231 19.81 13.37 17.60
N PRO A 232 20.00 14.55 16.94
CA PRO A 232 19.20 15.74 17.26
C PRO A 232 17.84 15.95 16.56
N ALA A 233 17.34 15.06 15.70
CA ALA A 233 16.10 15.32 14.96
C ALA A 233 14.91 14.50 15.50
N LYS A 234 14.24 14.99 16.55
CA LYS A 234 13.03 14.38 17.13
C LYS A 234 11.83 14.30 16.16
N ARG A 235 11.81 15.11 15.10
CA ARG A 235 10.72 15.16 14.11
C ARG A 235 11.27 15.56 12.74
N VAL A 236 11.08 14.69 11.75
CA VAL A 236 11.39 14.99 10.36
C VAL A 236 10.16 15.62 9.71
N LYS A 237 10.35 16.76 9.04
CA LYS A 237 9.29 17.41 8.27
C LYS A 237 9.65 17.38 6.80
N ILE A 238 8.92 16.59 6.03
CA ILE A 238 8.99 16.63 4.56
C ILE A 238 8.01 17.72 4.09
N THR A 239 8.53 18.76 3.43
CA THR A 239 7.75 19.94 3.04
C THR A 239 7.14 19.82 1.65
N ASP A 240 7.78 19.09 0.74
CA ASP A 240 7.36 18.93 -0.65
C ASP A 240 7.77 17.53 -1.15
N ILE A 241 6.83 16.80 -1.77
CA ILE A 241 7.10 15.52 -2.44
C ILE A 241 6.46 15.60 -3.82
N LYS A 242 7.25 15.39 -4.87
CA LYS A 242 6.76 15.28 -6.24
C LYS A 242 6.69 13.82 -6.63
N VAL A 243 5.46 13.33 -6.84
CA VAL A 243 5.22 11.97 -7.34
C VAL A 243 4.43 12.08 -8.63
N ASP A 244 5.05 11.64 -9.72
CA ASP A 244 4.46 11.59 -11.05
C ASP A 244 4.07 10.13 -11.35
N PHE A 245 2.81 9.90 -11.71
CA PHE A 245 2.30 8.60 -12.14
C PHE A 245 2.23 8.54 -13.65
N ILE A 246 2.71 7.43 -14.21
CA ILE A 246 2.74 7.18 -15.64
C ILE A 246 1.66 6.14 -15.97
N TYR A 247 0.70 6.52 -16.81
CA TYR A 247 -0.38 5.66 -17.27
C TYR A 247 -0.29 5.42 -18.77
N ASP A 248 -0.64 4.20 -19.17
CA ASP A 248 -0.69 3.74 -20.56
C ASP A 248 -1.96 4.20 -21.30
N SER A 249 -3.02 4.57 -20.57
CA SER A 249 -4.26 5.07 -21.12
C SER A 249 -5.01 6.01 -20.16
N VAL A 250 -5.93 6.81 -20.69
CA VAL A 250 -6.83 7.65 -19.88
C VAL A 250 -7.71 6.75 -18.98
N GLN A 251 -8.04 5.54 -19.44
CA GLN A 251 -8.94 4.64 -18.73
C GLN A 251 -8.31 4.07 -17.45
N THR A 252 -7.03 3.70 -17.51
CA THR A 252 -6.26 3.19 -16.38
C THR A 252 -5.96 4.32 -15.38
N TRP A 253 -5.69 5.53 -15.86
CA TRP A 253 -5.57 6.73 -15.02
C TRP A 253 -6.83 7.01 -14.21
N LEU A 254 -8.01 7.00 -14.85
CA LEU A 254 -9.28 7.27 -14.18
C LEU A 254 -9.61 6.28 -13.07
N ARG A 255 -9.40 4.99 -13.32
CA ARG A 255 -9.60 3.93 -12.31
C ARG A 255 -8.61 4.08 -11.16
N GLY A 256 -7.34 4.34 -11.46
CA GLY A 256 -6.30 4.54 -10.44
C GLY A 256 -6.61 5.74 -9.54
N MET A 257 -7.16 6.82 -10.10
CA MET A 257 -7.49 8.02 -9.35
C MET A 257 -8.68 7.84 -8.40
N GLU A 258 -9.77 7.20 -8.84
CA GLU A 258 -10.93 6.92 -7.97
C GLU A 258 -10.54 6.07 -6.76
N ILE A 259 -9.60 5.12 -6.95
CA ILE A 259 -9.02 4.35 -5.85
C ILE A 259 -8.22 5.25 -4.90
N MET A 260 -7.34 6.12 -5.42
CA MET A 260 -6.53 7.03 -4.58
C MET A 260 -7.39 7.97 -3.73
N LYS A 261 -8.52 8.44 -4.27
CA LYS A 261 -9.48 9.26 -3.52
C LYS A 261 -10.12 8.49 -2.39
N LEU A 262 -10.63 7.29 -2.71
CA LEU A 262 -11.29 6.41 -1.75
C LEU A 262 -10.36 6.02 -0.60
N THR A 263 -9.10 5.69 -0.91
CA THR A 263 -8.17 5.11 0.08
C THR A 263 -7.33 6.13 0.82
N ALA A 264 -7.05 7.30 0.21
CA ALA A 264 -6.06 8.24 0.72
C ALA A 264 -6.48 9.71 0.70
N GLY A 265 -7.64 10.07 0.14
CA GLY A 265 -8.05 11.47 -0.02
C GLY A 265 -7.14 12.30 -0.95
N LEU A 266 -6.48 11.63 -1.89
CA LEU A 266 -5.56 12.23 -2.85
C LEU A 266 -6.09 12.10 -4.28
N ALA A 267 -5.70 13.04 -5.14
CA ALA A 267 -6.03 13.03 -6.58
C ALA A 267 -4.76 13.10 -7.44
N CYS A 268 -4.78 12.45 -8.61
CA CYS A 268 -3.68 12.52 -9.58
C CYS A 268 -4.03 13.50 -10.71
N VAL A 269 -3.55 14.74 -10.59
CA VAL A 269 -3.89 15.85 -11.49
C VAL A 269 -2.98 15.84 -12.70
N LEU A 270 -3.55 15.81 -13.91
CA LEU A 270 -2.77 15.84 -15.15
C LEU A 270 -1.90 17.10 -15.24
N SER A 271 -0.61 16.91 -15.53
CA SER A 271 0.36 18.00 -15.64
C SER A 271 0.32 18.69 -17.01
N THR A 272 -0.03 17.96 -18.07
CA THR A 272 -0.06 18.44 -19.48
C THR A 272 -1.40 18.13 -20.19
N PRO A 273 -1.80 18.93 -21.20
CA PRO A 273 -2.96 18.63 -22.05
C PRO A 273 -2.70 17.38 -22.90
N PHE A 274 -3.67 16.47 -22.95
CA PHE A 274 -3.61 15.34 -23.87
C PHE A 274 -3.82 15.81 -25.31
N ALA A 275 -2.77 15.72 -26.14
CA ALA A 275 -2.81 16.06 -27.57
C ALA A 275 -2.38 14.89 -28.47
N GLY A 276 -2.44 13.65 -27.97
CA GLY A 276 -2.06 12.44 -28.73
C GLY A 276 -3.27 11.65 -29.24
N PRO A 277 -3.13 10.82 -30.29
CA PRO A 277 -4.09 9.75 -30.58
C PRO A 277 -3.94 8.65 -29.52
N VAL A 278 -5.05 8.25 -28.90
CA VAL A 278 -5.12 7.05 -28.03
C VAL A 278 -4.86 5.84 -28.91
N ARG A 279 -4.04 4.89 -28.44
CA ARG A 279 -3.73 3.65 -29.17
C ARG A 279 -5.02 2.94 -29.61
N ASP A 280 -5.22 2.91 -30.91
CA ASP A 280 -6.15 2.01 -31.60
C ASP A 280 -5.48 0.63 -31.65
N GLU A 281 -6.03 -0.37 -30.94
CA GLU A 281 -5.48 -1.75 -30.93
C GLU A 281 -5.49 -2.40 -32.34
N LEU A 282 -6.10 -1.76 -33.35
CA LEU A 282 -6.23 -2.29 -34.71
C LEU A 282 -5.24 -1.72 -35.75
N ARG A 283 -4.37 -0.76 -35.40
CA ARG A 283 -3.38 -0.21 -36.36
C ARG A 283 -1.95 -0.27 -35.84
N ARG A 284 -1.24 -1.33 -36.24
CA ARG A 284 0.24 -1.42 -36.20
C ARG A 284 0.88 -0.40 -37.16
N LYS A 285 1.02 0.86 -36.74
CA LYS A 285 2.08 1.75 -37.26
C LYS A 285 2.77 2.45 -36.11
N ARG A 286 4.11 2.42 -36.14
CA ARG A 286 5.02 3.09 -35.20
C ARG A 286 4.66 4.58 -35.08
N GLN A 287 3.96 4.94 -34.02
CA GLN A 287 3.95 6.30 -33.48
C GLN A 287 4.36 6.19 -32.01
N THR A 288 5.33 7.00 -31.63
CA THR A 288 5.82 7.16 -30.26
C THR A 288 4.66 7.52 -29.35
N SER A 289 4.25 6.61 -28.47
CA SER A 289 3.21 6.84 -27.47
C SER A 289 3.71 7.87 -26.47
N GLN A 290 3.08 9.05 -26.41
CA GLN A 290 3.26 9.96 -25.29
C GLN A 290 2.51 9.36 -24.09
N GLU A 291 3.24 8.91 -23.07
CA GLU A 291 2.67 8.34 -21.85
C GLU A 291 1.95 9.43 -21.04
N LEU A 292 0.85 9.08 -20.36
CA LEU A 292 0.07 10.04 -19.56
C LEU A 292 0.74 10.25 -18.20
N VAL A 293 1.14 11.48 -17.91
CA VAL A 293 1.77 11.85 -16.64
C VAL A 293 0.81 12.69 -15.79
N CYS A 294 0.51 12.24 -14.59
CA CYS A 294 -0.24 13.03 -13.60
C CYS A 294 0.54 13.15 -12.29
N ARG A 295 0.28 14.24 -11.55
CA ARG A 295 0.94 14.55 -10.29
C ARG A 295 -0.03 14.39 -9.13
N ILE A 296 0.40 13.73 -8.06
CA ILE A 296 -0.40 13.63 -6.83
C ILE A 296 -0.57 15.02 -6.21
N ALA A 297 -1.81 15.34 -5.82
CA ALA A 297 -2.17 16.50 -5.03
C ALA A 297 -3.24 16.13 -3.98
N PRO A 298 -3.31 16.85 -2.85
CA PRO A 298 -4.45 16.76 -1.94
C PRO A 298 -5.76 17.09 -2.68
N GLU A 299 -6.83 16.38 -2.36
CA GLU A 299 -8.16 16.76 -2.82
C GLU A 299 -8.64 17.96 -1.98
N VAL A 300 -8.47 19.19 -2.51
CA VAL A 300 -8.97 20.41 -1.87
C VAL A 300 -10.32 20.76 -2.47
N LEU A 301 -11.37 20.66 -1.66
CA LEU A 301 -12.75 21.00 -2.04
C LEU A 301 -13.37 21.89 -0.97
N ASP A 302 -13.75 23.11 -1.35
CA ASP A 302 -14.42 24.04 -0.45
C ASP A 302 -15.76 23.43 0.02
N GLY A 303 -15.93 23.34 1.35
CA GLY A 303 -17.17 22.89 2.00
C GLY A 303 -17.32 21.38 2.24
N CYS A 304 -16.42 20.53 1.76
CA CYS A 304 -16.48 19.07 1.97
C CYS A 304 -15.60 18.60 3.14
N ALA A 305 -16.14 17.77 4.03
CA ALA A 305 -15.37 17.11 5.10
C ALA A 305 -14.80 15.73 4.67
N THR A 306 -15.33 15.13 3.61
CA THR A 306 -14.83 13.88 3.00
C THR A 306 -14.48 14.09 1.53
N SER A 307 -13.73 13.15 0.96
CA SER A 307 -13.51 13.07 -0.49
C SER A 307 -14.81 13.08 -1.29
N CYS A 308 -14.72 13.63 -2.50
CA CYS A 308 -15.85 13.74 -3.41
C CYS A 308 -15.93 12.49 -4.27
N LEU A 309 -16.83 11.59 -3.88
CA LEU A 309 -16.92 10.24 -4.41
C LEU A 309 -18.13 10.09 -5.35
N PHE A 310 -17.97 9.24 -6.37
CA PHE A 310 -19.06 8.93 -7.29
C PHE A 310 -20.10 8.05 -6.60
N ASN A 311 -21.37 8.45 -6.68
CA ASN A 311 -22.49 7.64 -6.21
C ASN A 311 -23.20 6.99 -7.40
N ASP A 312 -23.13 5.66 -7.49
CA ASP A 312 -23.70 4.90 -8.61
C ASP A 312 -25.23 5.01 -8.74
N ALA A 313 -25.95 5.16 -7.62
CA ALA A 313 -27.41 5.26 -7.61
C ALA A 313 -27.90 6.64 -8.07
N ALA A 314 -27.18 7.69 -7.65
CA ALA A 314 -27.49 9.08 -8.01
C ALA A 314 -26.80 9.52 -9.31
N ARG A 315 -25.82 8.74 -9.80
CA ARG A 315 -25.01 9.00 -11.00
C ARG A 315 -24.37 10.40 -10.97
N ASP A 316 -23.93 10.79 -9.79
CA ASP A 316 -23.38 12.12 -9.50
C ASP A 316 -22.40 12.03 -8.32
N TYR A 317 -21.61 13.08 -8.12
CA TYR A 317 -20.59 13.11 -7.08
C TYR A 317 -21.10 13.76 -5.79
N TYR A 318 -20.80 13.13 -4.67
CA TYR A 318 -21.22 13.60 -3.35
C TYR A 318 -20.08 13.54 -2.33
N CYS A 319 -20.13 14.49 -1.39
CA CYS A 319 -19.26 14.52 -0.23
C CYS A 319 -20.12 14.73 1.03
N SER A 320 -19.60 14.31 2.18
CA SER A 320 -20.20 14.64 3.47
C SER A 320 -19.61 15.95 3.97
N THR A 321 -20.45 16.85 4.49
CA THR A 321 -20.04 18.08 5.18
C THR A 321 -19.91 17.87 6.71
N GLY A 322 -20.07 16.62 7.17
CA GLY A 322 -20.07 16.24 8.59
C GLY A 322 -21.47 16.16 9.20
N SER A 323 -22.46 16.86 8.64
CA SER A 323 -23.86 16.85 9.09
C SER A 323 -24.84 16.45 7.98
N MET A 324 -24.49 16.64 6.71
CA MET A 324 -25.30 16.26 5.57
C MET A 324 -24.44 15.83 4.38
N THR A 325 -25.09 15.20 3.41
CA THR A 325 -24.45 14.85 2.13
C THR A 325 -24.79 15.93 1.11
N GLU A 326 -23.77 16.53 0.50
CA GLU A 326 -23.92 17.57 -0.52
C GLU A 326 -23.32 17.14 -1.85
N ARG A 327 -23.85 17.70 -2.94
CA ARG A 327 -23.27 17.51 -4.28
C ARG A 327 -21.94 18.23 -4.32
N CYS A 328 -20.91 17.51 -4.75
CA CYS A 328 -19.57 18.06 -4.85
C CYS A 328 -19.07 17.95 -6.29
N SER A 329 -18.07 18.76 -6.62
CA SER A 329 -17.39 18.70 -7.90
C SER A 329 -15.97 18.18 -7.67
N PRO A 330 -15.66 16.95 -8.07
CA PRO A 330 -14.33 16.39 -7.86
C PRO A 330 -13.28 17.13 -8.71
N THR A 331 -12.05 17.26 -8.19
CA THR A 331 -10.96 17.99 -8.86
C THR A 331 -10.48 17.24 -10.09
N TYR A 332 -11.04 17.55 -11.26
CA TYR A 332 -10.72 16.81 -12.47
C TYR A 332 -10.54 17.69 -13.69
N SER A 333 -9.47 17.45 -14.46
CA SER A 333 -9.11 18.25 -15.62
C SER A 333 -9.00 19.74 -15.30
N ASN A 334 -7.79 20.20 -15.03
CA ASN A 334 -7.47 21.62 -15.14
C ASN A 334 -7.47 22.07 -16.61
N ILE A 335 -8.13 21.36 -17.53
CA ILE A 335 -8.14 21.65 -18.96
C ILE A 335 -9.60 21.67 -19.43
N ALA A 336 -10.01 22.79 -20.01
CA ALA A 336 -11.29 22.94 -20.69
C ALA A 336 -11.32 22.13 -22.00
N VAL A 337 -12.52 21.89 -22.56
CA VAL A 337 -12.70 21.18 -23.84
C VAL A 337 -11.93 21.82 -25.00
N ASN A 338 -11.66 23.12 -24.91
CA ASN A 338 -10.86 23.87 -25.89
C ASN A 338 -9.33 23.77 -25.67
N GLY A 339 -8.87 22.96 -24.71
CA GLY A 339 -7.44 22.74 -24.42
C GLY A 339 -6.80 23.76 -23.48
N GLN A 340 -7.53 24.78 -23.02
CA GLN A 340 -7.00 25.81 -22.12
C GLN A 340 -7.01 25.38 -20.66
N ARG A 341 -6.05 25.88 -19.88
CA ARG A 341 -5.99 25.57 -18.45
C ARG A 341 -7.10 26.30 -17.67
N CYS A 342 -7.83 25.56 -16.85
CA CYS A 342 -8.78 26.07 -15.87
C CYS A 342 -8.02 26.74 -14.71
N LYS A 343 -8.56 27.82 -14.18
CA LYS A 343 -8.02 28.49 -13.00
C LYS A 343 -8.13 27.60 -11.76
N SER A 344 -7.18 27.74 -10.84
CA SER A 344 -7.10 26.93 -9.62
C SER A 344 -8.26 27.17 -8.65
N ASP A 345 -8.87 28.34 -8.69
CA ASP A 345 -10.03 28.73 -7.86
C ASP A 345 -11.38 28.38 -8.53
N HIS A 346 -11.38 28.01 -9.81
CA HIS A 346 -12.57 27.66 -10.59
C HIS A 346 -12.25 26.47 -11.51
N THR A 347 -11.83 25.37 -10.89
CA THR A 347 -11.55 24.08 -11.55
C THR A 347 -12.81 23.49 -12.18
N CYS A 348 -12.69 22.41 -12.95
CA CYS A 348 -13.86 21.82 -13.60
C CYS A 348 -14.90 21.34 -12.60
N GLY A 349 -16.11 21.89 -12.68
CA GLY A 349 -17.21 21.59 -11.77
C GLY A 349 -18.53 22.15 -12.26
N ARG A 350 -19.64 21.86 -11.56
CA ARG A 350 -20.94 22.40 -11.97
C ARG A 350 -21.12 23.87 -11.65
N HIS A 351 -20.50 24.37 -10.57
CA HIS A 351 -20.57 25.78 -10.16
C HIS A 351 -22.01 26.33 -10.12
N GLY A 352 -22.98 25.51 -9.71
CA GLY A 352 -24.40 25.87 -9.66
C GLY A 352 -25.18 25.72 -10.97
N TYR A 353 -24.57 25.22 -12.05
CA TYR A 353 -25.21 25.01 -13.36
C TYR A 353 -25.51 23.53 -13.66
N ASP A 354 -26.28 23.28 -14.73
CA ASP A 354 -26.64 21.94 -15.21
C ASP A 354 -25.51 21.19 -15.95
N TYR A 355 -24.40 21.88 -16.24
CA TYR A 355 -23.24 21.36 -16.99
C TYR A 355 -21.94 21.58 -16.21
N TYR A 356 -20.88 20.89 -16.62
CA TYR A 356 -19.55 21.08 -16.07
C TYR A 356 -18.82 22.20 -16.81
N TRP A 357 -18.36 23.16 -16.02
CA TRP A 357 -17.69 24.36 -16.46
C TRP A 357 -16.40 24.56 -15.67
N CYS A 358 -15.46 25.26 -16.27
CA CYS A 358 -14.34 25.84 -15.56
C CYS A 358 -14.06 27.24 -16.11
N ASN A 359 -13.43 28.09 -15.30
CA ASN A 359 -13.04 29.42 -15.75
C ASN A 359 -11.62 29.36 -16.31
N THR A 360 -11.41 29.86 -17.52
CA THR A 360 -10.06 30.04 -18.09
C THR A 360 -9.67 31.52 -17.98
N ASP A 361 -8.44 31.89 -18.36
CA ASP A 361 -8.03 33.30 -18.37
C ASP A 361 -8.88 34.18 -19.31
N ARG A 362 -9.65 33.57 -20.21
CA ARG A 362 -10.44 34.27 -21.23
C ARG A 362 -11.94 34.22 -20.97
N SER A 363 -12.49 33.11 -20.48
CA SER A 363 -13.94 32.95 -20.23
C SER A 363 -14.27 31.63 -19.54
N TRP A 364 -15.54 31.48 -19.11
CA TRP A 364 -16.10 30.18 -18.74
C TRP A 364 -16.13 29.24 -19.95
N GLN A 365 -15.60 28.04 -19.76
CA GLN A 365 -15.51 27.02 -20.77
C GLN A 365 -16.09 25.72 -20.25
N PHE A 366 -16.71 24.95 -21.15
CA PHE A 366 -17.11 23.60 -20.83
C PHE A 366 -15.90 22.76 -20.49
N CYS A 367 -16.07 21.91 -19.49
CA CYS A 367 -15.12 20.90 -19.12
C CYS A 367 -15.88 19.59 -18.91
N SER A 368 -15.18 18.47 -18.96
CA SER A 368 -15.82 17.17 -18.78
C SER A 368 -15.58 16.67 -17.36
N PRO A 369 -16.61 16.20 -16.63
CA PRO A 369 -16.36 15.35 -15.49
C PRO A 369 -15.75 14.06 -16.02
N PRO A 370 -14.63 13.56 -15.49
CA PRO A 370 -14.35 12.16 -15.61
C PRO A 370 -15.31 11.42 -14.70
N LEU A 371 -16.48 11.11 -15.23
CA LEU A 371 -17.16 9.90 -14.81
C LEU A 371 -16.21 8.72 -15.12
N PRO A 372 -16.29 7.59 -14.40
CA PRO A 372 -15.82 6.33 -14.98
C PRO A 372 -16.37 6.27 -16.40
N LEU A 373 -15.50 6.05 -17.40
CA LEU A 373 -15.83 6.21 -18.82
C LEU A 373 -17.22 5.67 -19.10
N GLY A 374 -18.10 6.58 -19.52
CA GLY A 374 -19.50 6.26 -19.71
C GLY A 374 -19.59 5.05 -20.63
N LYS A 375 -20.53 4.16 -20.35
CA LYS A 375 -20.86 3.11 -21.30
C LYS A 375 -22.04 3.56 -22.12
N THR A 376 -21.97 3.28 -23.40
CA THR A 376 -23.15 3.35 -24.25
C THR A 376 -24.19 2.34 -23.76
N LYS A 377 -25.44 2.50 -24.19
CA LYS A 377 -26.49 1.50 -23.96
C LYS A 377 -26.10 0.11 -24.49
N SER A 378 -25.23 0.07 -25.49
CA SER A 378 -24.68 -1.16 -26.10
C SER A 378 -23.46 -1.73 -25.36
N GLY A 379 -23.03 -1.12 -24.25
CA GLY A 379 -21.92 -1.58 -23.41
C GLY A 379 -20.53 -1.16 -23.86
N LYS A 380 -20.42 -0.34 -24.93
CA LYS A 380 -19.15 0.20 -25.44
C LYS A 380 -18.69 1.38 -24.58
N PHE A 381 -17.38 1.55 -24.43
CA PHE A 381 -16.84 2.70 -23.70
C PHE A 381 -16.89 3.97 -24.54
N CYS A 382 -17.33 5.05 -23.91
CA CYS A 382 -17.28 6.40 -24.44
C CYS A 382 -15.83 6.91 -24.51
N SER A 383 -15.52 7.67 -25.54
CA SER A 383 -14.23 8.31 -25.76
C SER A 383 -13.93 9.36 -24.70
N SER A 384 -12.66 9.49 -24.33
CA SER A 384 -12.18 10.51 -23.39
C SER A 384 -12.34 11.93 -23.91
N LYS A 385 -12.41 12.13 -25.23
CA LYS A 385 -12.58 13.45 -25.87
C LYS A 385 -14.00 13.99 -25.71
N ARG A 386 -15.01 13.10 -25.71
CA ARG A 386 -16.43 13.43 -25.56
C ARG A 386 -17.15 12.28 -24.85
N ASN A 387 -16.96 12.21 -23.53
CA ASN A 387 -17.53 11.20 -22.61
C ASN A 387 -19.05 11.37 -22.41
N CYS A 388 -19.71 10.52 -21.63
CA CYS A 388 -21.16 10.55 -21.46
C CYS A 388 -21.68 11.85 -20.83
N ALA A 389 -22.36 12.68 -21.62
CA ALA A 389 -22.94 13.94 -21.17
C ALA A 389 -24.09 14.40 -22.09
N LYS A 390 -24.84 15.43 -21.67
CA LYS A 390 -25.98 15.93 -22.45
C LYS A 390 -25.58 16.77 -23.67
N TYR A 391 -24.40 17.38 -23.72
CA TYR A 391 -23.92 18.19 -24.86
C TYR A 391 -24.95 19.17 -25.47
N GLY A 392 -25.84 19.76 -24.66
CA GLY A 392 -26.91 20.65 -25.12
C GLY A 392 -28.18 19.94 -25.63
N TYR A 393 -28.25 18.60 -25.56
CA TYR A 393 -29.40 17.78 -25.90
C TYR A 393 -30.19 17.32 -24.67
N SER A 394 -31.42 16.84 -24.88
CA SER A 394 -32.29 16.31 -23.84
C SER A 394 -31.75 15.01 -23.20
N ASN A 395 -31.11 14.16 -24.00
CA ASN A 395 -30.55 12.86 -23.61
C ASN A 395 -29.03 12.91 -23.46
N CYS A 396 -28.46 11.93 -22.74
CA CYS A 396 -27.03 11.75 -22.63
C CYS A 396 -26.46 11.01 -23.85
N TRP A 397 -25.34 11.51 -24.35
CA TRP A 397 -24.63 11.02 -25.52
C TRP A 397 -23.15 10.92 -25.23
N CYS A 398 -22.46 10.10 -26.01
CA CYS A 398 -21.02 10.15 -26.07
C CYS A 398 -20.49 9.78 -27.46
N ASN A 399 -19.25 10.17 -27.70
CA ASN A 399 -18.50 9.74 -28.87
C ASN A 399 -17.82 8.40 -28.58
N LEU A 400 -17.73 7.53 -29.56
CA LEU A 400 -16.91 6.32 -29.53
C LEU A 400 -15.56 6.60 -30.20
N ASP A 401 -14.54 5.79 -29.93
CA ASP A 401 -13.20 6.01 -30.49
C ASP A 401 -13.13 5.84 -32.02
N ASP A 402 -14.16 5.23 -32.62
CA ASP A 402 -14.38 5.16 -34.07
C ASP A 402 -14.99 6.45 -34.66
N GLY A 403 -15.23 7.47 -33.83
CA GLY A 403 -15.79 8.75 -34.21
C GLY A 403 -17.33 8.78 -34.28
N SER A 404 -18.00 7.64 -34.07
CA SER A 404 -19.47 7.57 -34.04
C SER A 404 -20.04 8.11 -32.72
N TRP A 405 -21.35 8.37 -32.72
CA TRP A 405 -22.08 8.81 -31.54
C TRP A 405 -23.06 7.74 -31.10
N ASP A 406 -23.15 7.50 -29.81
CA ASP A 406 -24.13 6.58 -29.25
C ASP A 406 -24.74 7.16 -27.97
N TYR A 407 -25.95 6.69 -27.67
CA TYR A 407 -26.62 7.00 -26.42
C TYR A 407 -25.86 6.35 -25.29
N CYS A 408 -25.56 7.16 -24.28
CA CYS A 408 -25.04 6.68 -23.03
C CYS A 408 -26.08 6.94 -21.96
N THR A 409 -26.25 5.98 -21.07
CA THR A 409 -27.03 6.22 -19.87
C THR A 409 -26.11 6.91 -18.87
N ARG A 410 -26.67 7.87 -18.12
CA ARG A 410 -26.00 8.35 -16.91
C ARG A 410 -25.56 7.19 -16.03
#